data_AF-A0A7Z9M6J3-F1
#
_entry.id   AF-A0A7Z9M6J3-F1
#
_cell.length_a   1.000
_cell.length_b   1.000
_cell.length_c   1.000
_cell.angle_alpha   90.00
_cell.angle_beta   90.00
_cell.angle_gamma   90.00
#
_symmetry.space_group_name_H-M   'P 1'
#
loop_
_entity.id
_entity.type
_entity.pdbx_description
1 polymer ?
#
loop_
_entity_poly.entity_id
_entity_poly.type
_entity_poly.pdbx_seq_one_letter_code
_entity_poly.pdbx_strand_id
1 'polypeptide(L)'
;ELPNHIQPTLSATYRFRLHDALYIFTNGIQGAYVEVDTDTGFIKLLNHWVVEDCGRVISPQLADEQVRGGCVQGIGGALYEECVYNETAQLQNGTLADYLTPMAGEMPDINVYHIETPTSLSELGAKGVGESGTGAAPAALMNAVNDALRPFNSYVTDQPMTPETILQALGKV
;
A
#
# COMPACT_ATOMS: atom_id res chain seq x y z
N GLU A 1 16.67 21.91 -49.30
CA GLU A 1 17.69 21.67 -48.26
C GLU A 1 17.43 22.60 -47.08
N LEU A 2 17.72 22.16 -45.85
CA LEU A 2 17.64 23.05 -44.69
C LEU A 2 18.80 24.07 -44.72
N PRO A 3 18.60 25.33 -44.31
CA PRO A 3 19.67 26.30 -44.19
C PRO A 3 20.83 25.80 -43.33
N ASN A 4 22.07 26.09 -43.71
CA ASN A 4 23.30 25.58 -43.06
C ASN A 4 23.43 25.89 -41.55
N HIS A 5 22.63 26.82 -41.01
CA HIS A 5 22.63 27.19 -39.60
C HIS A 5 21.57 26.42 -38.78
N ILE A 6 20.73 25.60 -39.41
CA ILE A 6 19.70 24.82 -38.75
C ILE A 6 20.24 23.42 -38.49
N GLN A 7 20.26 23.02 -37.21
CA GLN A 7 20.49 21.64 -36.81
C GLN A 7 19.44 20.75 -37.49
N PRO A 8 19.82 19.82 -38.38
CA PRO A 8 18.86 19.00 -39.12
C PRO A 8 18.23 17.90 -38.25
N THR A 9 18.79 17.65 -37.06
CA THR A 9 18.32 16.65 -36.11
C THR A 9 17.18 17.21 -35.24
N LEU A 10 16.00 16.61 -35.31
CA LEU A 10 14.88 16.91 -34.42
C LEU A 10 14.95 16.03 -33.16
N SER A 11 15.85 16.38 -32.24
CA SER A 11 16.02 15.69 -30.96
C SER A 11 16.40 16.66 -29.85
N ALA A 12 15.91 16.41 -28.64
CA ALA A 12 16.22 17.18 -27.45
C ALA A 12 16.42 16.22 -26.26
N THR A 13 17.34 16.58 -25.37
CA THR A 13 17.64 15.84 -24.14
C THR A 13 17.58 16.79 -22.96
N TYR A 14 16.84 16.41 -21.92
CA TYR A 14 16.71 17.18 -20.69
C TYR A 14 17.15 16.34 -19.49
N ARG A 15 17.59 17.03 -18.42
CA ARG A 15 17.87 16.41 -17.12
C ARG A 15 17.02 17.11 -16.09
N PHE A 16 16.27 16.34 -15.32
CA PHE A 16 15.39 16.86 -14.28
C PHE A 16 15.96 16.55 -12.89
N ARG A 17 15.88 17.53 -12.00
CA ARG A 17 16.17 17.40 -10.57
C ARG A 17 15.36 18.48 -9.84
N LEU A 18 14.83 18.15 -8.66
CA LEU A 18 14.25 19.14 -7.76
C LEU A 18 15.34 20.06 -7.19
N HIS A 19 15.18 21.38 -7.32
CA HIS A 19 16.16 22.37 -6.84
C HIS A 19 15.82 22.89 -5.45
N ASP A 20 14.55 23.27 -5.21
CA ASP A 20 14.11 23.93 -3.97
C ASP A 20 13.36 23.01 -3.00
N ALA A 21 13.29 21.70 -3.30
CA ALA A 21 12.62 20.70 -2.49
C ALA A 21 13.37 19.36 -2.51
N LEU A 22 13.26 18.60 -1.43
CA LEU A 22 13.85 17.26 -1.35
C LEU A 22 12.99 16.20 -2.07
N TYR A 23 11.67 16.36 -2.05
CA TYR A 23 10.71 15.42 -2.62
C TYR A 23 9.38 16.12 -2.91
N ILE A 24 8.56 15.48 -3.76
CA ILE A 24 7.18 15.89 -4.04
C ILE A 24 6.27 15.06 -3.13
N PHE A 25 5.60 15.71 -2.20
CA PHE A 25 4.65 15.05 -1.29
C PHE A 25 3.39 14.63 -2.03
N THR A 26 3.07 13.33 -2.01
CA THR A 26 1.72 12.81 -2.23
C THR A 26 0.99 12.68 -0.90
N ASN A 27 -0.33 12.59 -0.93
CA ASN A 27 -1.14 12.40 0.27
C ASN A 27 -2.42 11.64 -0.07
N GLY A 28 -3.04 11.05 0.94
CA GLY A 28 -4.28 10.32 0.77
C GLY A 28 -4.84 9.85 2.10
N ILE A 29 -5.99 9.20 2.04
CA ILE A 29 -6.62 8.53 3.17
C ILE A 29 -7.07 7.14 2.74
N GLN A 30 -6.96 6.19 3.66
CA GLN A 30 -7.49 4.85 3.47
C GLN A 30 -8.43 4.47 4.61
N GLY A 31 -9.39 3.61 4.31
CA GLY A 31 -10.29 3.00 5.27
C GLY A 31 -10.43 1.52 4.99
N ALA A 32 -10.37 0.70 6.04
CA ALA A 32 -10.59 -0.74 5.97
C ALA A 32 -11.83 -1.10 6.77
N TYR A 33 -12.63 -2.04 6.26
CA TYR A 33 -13.73 -2.65 6.99
C TYR A 33 -13.47 -4.13 7.15
N VAL A 34 -13.43 -4.60 8.40
CA VAL A 34 -13.06 -5.96 8.76
C VAL A 34 -14.07 -6.61 9.69
N GLU A 35 -14.09 -7.93 9.67
CA GLU A 35 -14.69 -8.78 10.69
C GLU A 35 -13.57 -9.61 11.33
N VAL A 36 -13.59 -9.74 12.66
CA VAL A 36 -12.64 -10.56 13.41
C VAL A 36 -13.41 -11.66 14.10
N ASP A 37 -13.12 -12.91 13.75
CA ASP A 37 -13.66 -14.07 14.46
C ASP A 37 -12.84 -14.29 15.73
N THR A 38 -13.46 -14.02 16.89
CA THR A 38 -12.77 -14.10 18.17
C THR A 38 -12.42 -15.53 18.57
N ASP A 39 -13.10 -16.56 18.04
CA ASP A 39 -12.85 -17.96 18.41
C ASP A 39 -11.69 -18.56 17.63
N THR A 40 -11.48 -18.11 16.39
CA THR A 40 -10.43 -18.62 15.51
C THR A 40 -9.26 -17.66 15.30
N GLY A 41 -9.46 -16.36 15.57
CA GLY A 41 -8.50 -15.30 15.27
C GLY A 41 -8.51 -14.86 13.80
N PHE A 42 -9.34 -15.46 12.93
CA PHE A 42 -9.39 -15.08 11.53
C PHE A 42 -9.91 -13.65 11.33
N ILE A 43 -9.22 -12.90 10.48
CA ILE A 43 -9.63 -11.57 10.03
C ILE A 43 -10.17 -11.70 8.60
N LYS A 44 -11.40 -11.25 8.39
CA LYS A 44 -12.01 -11.15 7.07
C LYS A 44 -12.08 -9.70 6.63
N LEU A 45 -11.45 -9.39 5.49
CA LEU A 45 -11.59 -8.08 4.87
C LEU A 45 -12.91 -8.01 4.11
N LEU A 46 -13.77 -7.07 4.51
CA LEU A 46 -15.09 -6.88 3.90
C LEU A 46 -15.07 -5.84 2.79
N ASN A 47 -14.30 -4.76 2.98
CA ASN A 47 -14.15 -3.69 1.99
C ASN A 47 -12.91 -2.84 2.30
N HIS A 48 -12.36 -2.17 1.28
CA HIS A 48 -11.26 -1.23 1.42
C HIS A 48 -11.49 -0.01 0.54
N TRP A 49 -11.19 1.18 1.05
CA TRP A 49 -11.32 2.44 0.32
C TRP A 49 -10.01 3.22 0.35
N VAL A 50 -9.70 3.85 -0.77
CA VAL A 50 -8.55 4.72 -0.93
C VAL A 50 -9.00 6.00 -1.61
N VAL A 51 -8.65 7.15 -1.03
CA VAL A 51 -8.71 8.44 -1.70
C VAL A 51 -7.28 8.96 -1.78
N GLU A 52 -6.76 9.07 -3.00
CA GLU A 52 -5.38 9.49 -3.24
C GLU A 52 -5.34 10.89 -3.87
N ASP A 53 -4.31 11.66 -3.52
CA ASP A 53 -3.96 12.92 -4.18
C ASP A 53 -2.51 12.90 -4.65
N CYS A 54 -2.36 12.34 -5.85
CA CYS A 54 -1.14 12.34 -6.63
C CYS A 54 -1.03 13.56 -7.57
N GLY A 55 -1.73 14.67 -7.24
CA GLY A 55 -1.75 15.87 -8.06
C GLY A 55 -2.45 15.61 -9.38
N ARG A 56 -1.86 16.04 -10.51
CA ARG A 56 -2.44 15.75 -11.82
C ARG A 56 -2.37 14.25 -12.15
N VAL A 57 -3.52 13.62 -12.34
CA VAL A 57 -3.60 12.22 -12.77
C VAL A 57 -3.31 12.11 -14.26
N ILE A 58 -2.16 11.50 -14.62
CA ILE A 58 -1.75 11.36 -16.03
C ILE A 58 -2.58 10.29 -16.75
N SER A 59 -2.75 9.13 -16.12
CA SER A 59 -3.53 8.01 -16.64
C SER A 59 -4.37 7.42 -15.51
N PRO A 60 -5.69 7.69 -15.47
CA PRO A 60 -6.56 7.23 -14.39
C PRO A 60 -6.53 5.70 -14.20
N GLN A 61 -6.62 4.94 -15.30
CA GLN A 61 -6.60 3.47 -15.22
C GLN A 61 -5.28 2.94 -14.62
N LEU A 62 -4.13 3.48 -15.03
CA LEU A 62 -2.85 3.03 -14.47
C LEU A 62 -2.69 3.45 -13.01
N ALA A 63 -3.18 4.64 -12.65
CA ALA A 63 -3.17 5.11 -11.27
C ALA A 63 -4.03 4.22 -10.36
N ASP A 64 -5.24 3.89 -10.79
CA ASP A 64 -6.16 3.00 -10.05
C ASP A 64 -5.52 1.64 -9.78
N GLU A 65 -4.94 1.02 -10.80
CA GLU A 65 -4.35 -0.32 -10.67
C GLU A 65 -3.03 -0.31 -9.88
N GLN A 66 -2.25 0.78 -9.92
CA GLN A 66 -1.10 0.94 -9.03
C GLN A 66 -1.54 1.02 -7.56
N VAL A 67 -2.59 1.79 -7.26
CA VAL A 67 -3.13 1.88 -5.91
C VAL A 67 -3.65 0.52 -5.43
N ARG A 68 -4.41 -0.20 -6.27
CA ARG A 68 -4.91 -1.55 -5.93
C ARG A 68 -3.77 -2.53 -5.66
N GLY A 69 -2.78 -2.59 -6.54
CA GLY A 69 -1.61 -3.46 -6.37
C GLY A 69 -0.82 -3.14 -5.10
N GLY A 70 -0.60 -1.85 -4.82
CA GLY A 70 0.05 -1.41 -3.58
C GLY A 70 -0.77 -1.77 -2.34
N CYS A 71 -2.10 -1.64 -2.38
CA CYS A 71 -2.96 -2.06 -1.27
C CYS A 71 -2.87 -3.56 -1.01
N VAL A 72 -2.87 -4.39 -2.07
CA VAL A 72 -2.70 -5.85 -1.93
C VAL A 72 -1.36 -6.18 -1.26
N GLN A 73 -0.26 -5.52 -1.66
CA GLN A 73 1.05 -5.70 -1.02
C GLN A 73 1.04 -5.27 0.46
N GLY A 74 0.43 -4.13 0.77
CA GLY A 74 0.32 -3.64 2.14
C GLY A 74 -0.54 -4.55 3.02
N ILE A 75 -1.67 -5.04 2.51
CA ILE A 75 -2.52 -6.02 3.19
C ILE A 75 -1.75 -7.34 3.39
N GLY A 76 -0.99 -7.76 2.38
CA GLY A 76 -0.07 -8.90 2.42
C GLY A 76 0.85 -8.86 3.63
N GLY A 77 1.66 -7.79 3.73
CA GLY A 77 2.54 -7.55 4.89
C GLY A 77 1.81 -7.44 6.23
N ALA A 78 0.60 -6.89 6.24
CA ALA A 78 -0.14 -6.69 7.48
C ALA A 78 -0.74 -7.98 8.06
N LEU A 79 -1.07 -8.97 7.22
CA LEU A 79 -1.82 -10.16 7.64
C LEU A 79 -1.12 -11.50 7.43
N TYR A 80 -0.21 -11.58 6.46
CA TYR A 80 0.23 -12.88 5.94
C TYR A 80 1.75 -13.00 5.81
N GLU A 81 2.40 -11.96 5.30
CA GLU A 81 3.79 -12.03 4.85
C GLU A 81 4.78 -11.72 5.99
N GLU A 82 5.71 -12.65 6.23
CA GLU A 82 6.81 -12.48 7.18
C GLU A 82 8.03 -13.27 6.68
N CYS A 83 9.24 -12.76 6.88
CA CYS A 83 10.46 -13.54 6.66
C CYS A 83 10.93 -14.15 7.98
N VAL A 84 10.80 -15.48 8.12
CA VAL A 84 11.13 -16.18 9.37
C VAL A 84 12.56 -16.71 9.31
N TYR A 85 13.41 -16.26 10.24
CA TYR A 85 14.80 -16.72 10.37
C TYR A 85 14.98 -17.50 11.67
N ASN A 86 15.70 -18.63 11.60
CA ASN A 86 16.10 -19.37 12.79
C ASN A 86 17.35 -18.76 13.47
N GLU A 87 17.78 -19.35 14.59
CA GLU A 87 18.94 -18.88 15.38
C GLU A 87 20.28 -18.87 14.60
N THR A 88 20.36 -19.58 13.48
CA THR A 88 21.55 -19.62 12.60
C THR A 88 21.40 -18.74 11.35
N ALA A 89 20.43 -17.83 11.36
CA ALA A 89 20.09 -16.91 10.26
C ALA A 89 19.71 -17.60 8.95
N GLN A 90 19.15 -18.82 9.02
CA GLN A 90 18.57 -19.49 7.85
C GLN A 90 17.11 -19.08 7.67
N LEU A 91 16.75 -18.63 6.47
CA LEU A 91 15.36 -18.36 6.08
C LEU A 91 14.57 -19.68 6.07
N GLN A 92 13.54 -19.77 6.90
CA GLN A 92 12.75 -20.98 7.10
C GLN A 92 11.58 -21.10 6.11
N ASN A 93 11.07 -19.98 5.60
CA ASN A 93 9.91 -19.92 4.73
C ASN A 93 10.22 -19.30 3.36
N GLY A 94 11.30 -19.75 2.72
CA GLY A 94 11.78 -19.20 1.44
C GLY A 94 11.00 -19.63 0.19
N THR A 95 9.81 -20.20 0.33
CA THR A 95 8.99 -20.69 -0.79
C THR A 95 7.56 -20.15 -0.71
N LEU A 96 6.86 -20.11 -1.84
CA LEU A 96 5.44 -19.70 -1.86
C LEU A 96 4.49 -20.68 -1.16
N ALA A 97 4.99 -21.84 -0.68
CA ALA A 97 4.20 -22.73 0.17
C ALA A 97 4.10 -22.19 1.60
N ASP A 98 5.12 -21.45 2.06
CA ASP A 98 5.29 -21.06 3.46
C ASP A 98 5.36 -19.52 3.65
N TYR A 99 5.71 -18.78 2.59
CA TYR A 99 5.58 -17.33 2.52
C TYR A 99 4.22 -16.99 1.93
N LEU A 100 3.29 -16.62 2.79
CA LEU A 100 1.87 -16.48 2.44
C LEU A 100 1.62 -15.18 1.68
N THR A 101 1.80 -15.22 0.35
CA THR A 101 1.38 -14.12 -0.53
C THR A 101 -0.15 -14.14 -0.65
N PRO A 102 -0.84 -13.00 -0.47
CA PRO A 102 -2.30 -12.95 -0.60
C PRO A 102 -2.77 -13.37 -2.00
N MET A 103 -3.85 -14.14 -2.06
CA MET A 103 -4.50 -14.54 -3.32
C MET A 103 -5.80 -13.76 -3.51
N ALA A 104 -6.43 -13.93 -4.67
CA ALA A 104 -7.66 -13.21 -5.00
C ALA A 104 -8.84 -13.53 -4.06
N GLY A 105 -8.82 -14.67 -3.37
CA GLY A 105 -9.89 -15.08 -2.46
C GLY A 105 -9.86 -14.36 -1.12
N GLU A 106 -8.69 -13.88 -0.70
CA GLU A 106 -8.49 -13.15 0.55
C GLU A 106 -8.70 -11.63 0.40
N MET A 107 -8.73 -11.12 -0.83
CA MET A 107 -8.80 -9.68 -1.10
C MET A 107 -10.25 -9.18 -1.21
N PRO A 108 -10.58 -8.02 -0.60
CA PRO A 108 -11.85 -7.35 -0.83
C PRO A 108 -11.83 -6.59 -2.17
N ASP A 109 -12.98 -6.07 -2.57
CA ASP A 109 -13.00 -4.96 -3.52
C ASP A 109 -12.28 -3.74 -2.90
N ILE A 110 -11.30 -3.20 -3.63
CA ILE A 110 -10.56 -1.98 -3.25
C ILE A 110 -11.12 -0.80 -4.03
N ASN A 111 -11.80 0.13 -3.39
CA ASN A 111 -12.43 1.27 -4.06
C ASN A 111 -11.46 2.45 -4.10
N VAL A 112 -11.04 2.86 -5.30
CA VAL A 112 -10.07 3.95 -5.51
C VAL A 112 -10.78 5.21 -6.00
N TYR A 113 -10.47 6.33 -5.36
CA TYR A 113 -10.92 7.67 -5.73
C TYR A 113 -9.73 8.64 -5.72
N HIS A 114 -9.88 9.77 -6.43
CA HIS A 114 -8.82 10.77 -6.56
C HIS A 114 -9.31 12.16 -6.17
N ILE A 115 -8.43 12.90 -5.50
CA ILE A 115 -8.48 14.36 -5.38
C ILE A 115 -7.22 14.90 -6.05
N GLU A 116 -7.33 15.96 -6.85
CA GLU A 116 -6.16 16.48 -7.57
C GLU A 116 -5.73 17.82 -6.99
N THR A 117 -4.60 17.84 -6.27
CA THR A 117 -3.93 19.08 -5.84
C THR A 117 -2.58 19.22 -6.56
N PRO A 118 -2.52 19.90 -7.72
CA PRO A 118 -1.29 19.97 -8.50
C PRO A 118 -0.13 20.60 -7.73
N THR A 119 1.08 20.09 -7.95
CA THR A 119 2.32 20.68 -7.40
C THR A 119 2.95 21.67 -8.37
N SER A 120 3.58 22.73 -7.87
CA SER A 120 4.42 23.61 -8.70
C SER A 120 5.83 23.06 -8.94
N LEU A 121 6.20 21.96 -8.27
CA LEU A 121 7.54 21.36 -8.32
C LEU A 121 7.76 20.44 -9.53
N SER A 122 6.70 20.07 -10.24
CA SER A 122 6.77 19.30 -11.49
C SER A 122 6.08 20.07 -12.61
N GLU A 123 6.61 19.98 -13.83
CA GLU A 123 6.07 20.70 -14.99
C GLU A 123 4.61 20.33 -15.29
N LEU A 124 4.26 19.06 -15.05
CA LEU A 124 2.90 18.56 -15.29
C LEU A 124 1.96 18.77 -14.10
N GLY A 125 2.47 19.17 -12.94
CA GLY A 125 1.70 19.20 -11.68
C GLY A 125 1.39 17.82 -11.08
N ALA A 126 1.98 16.76 -11.62
CA ALA A 126 1.85 15.39 -11.12
C ALA A 126 2.77 15.12 -9.93
N LYS A 127 2.34 14.21 -9.06
CA LYS A 127 3.08 13.64 -7.92
C LYS A 127 3.19 12.11 -8.11
N GLY A 128 3.96 11.44 -7.25
CA GLY A 128 4.07 9.97 -7.28
C GLY A 128 2.84 9.28 -6.68
N VAL A 129 2.47 8.10 -7.20
CA VAL A 129 1.35 7.28 -6.70
C VAL A 129 1.74 5.83 -6.39
N GLY A 130 2.91 5.36 -6.83
CA GLY A 130 3.23 3.93 -6.85
C GLY A 130 3.26 3.24 -5.47
N GLU A 131 3.60 3.97 -4.41
CA GLU A 131 3.75 3.41 -3.04
C GLU A 131 2.60 3.79 -2.11
N SER A 132 1.58 4.51 -2.59
CA SER A 132 0.50 5.03 -1.74
C SER A 132 -0.31 3.91 -1.09
N GLY A 133 -0.56 2.82 -1.82
CA GLY A 133 -1.24 1.63 -1.34
C GLY A 133 -0.45 0.90 -0.25
N THR A 134 0.84 0.66 -0.53
CA THR A 134 1.71 -0.21 0.28
C THR A 134 1.93 0.32 1.70
N GLY A 135 2.07 1.64 1.86
CA GLY A 135 2.34 2.26 3.16
C GLY A 135 1.10 2.43 4.04
N ALA A 136 -0.04 2.86 3.46
CA ALA A 136 -1.22 3.23 4.24
C ALA A 136 -2.19 2.06 4.50
N ALA A 137 -2.19 1.02 3.67
CA ALA A 137 -3.07 -0.14 3.85
C ALA A 137 -2.81 -0.90 5.17
N PRO A 138 -1.55 -1.20 5.58
CA PRO A 138 -1.29 -1.86 6.87
C PRO A 138 -1.83 -1.05 8.06
N ALA A 139 -1.65 0.28 8.04
CA ALA A 139 -2.09 1.16 9.10
C ALA A 139 -3.62 1.24 9.19
N ALA A 140 -4.31 1.37 8.05
CA ALA A 140 -5.77 1.35 8.00
C ALA A 140 -6.34 0.03 8.53
N LEU A 141 -5.69 -1.09 8.18
CA LEU A 141 -6.09 -2.41 8.63
C LEU A 141 -5.87 -2.61 10.13
N MET A 142 -4.70 -2.26 10.65
CA MET A 142 -4.38 -2.31 12.08
C MET A 142 -5.37 -1.48 12.92
N ASN A 143 -5.75 -0.29 12.44
CA ASN A 143 -6.76 0.53 13.09
C ASN A 143 -8.14 -0.15 13.10
N ALA A 144 -8.56 -0.74 11.98
CA ALA A 144 -9.86 -1.41 11.87
C ALA A 144 -9.92 -2.68 12.74
N VAL A 145 -8.84 -3.47 12.79
CA VAL A 145 -8.72 -4.65 13.65
C VAL A 145 -8.77 -4.23 15.12
N ASN A 146 -8.03 -3.20 15.52
CA ASN A 146 -8.06 -2.71 16.90
C ASN A 146 -9.41 -2.09 17.30
N ASP A 147 -10.13 -1.47 16.38
CA ASP A 147 -11.51 -1.03 16.63
C ASP A 147 -12.45 -2.23 16.85
N ALA A 148 -12.30 -3.30 16.06
CA ALA A 148 -13.06 -4.55 16.23
C ALA A 148 -12.75 -5.28 17.55
N LEU A 149 -11.50 -5.19 18.05
CA LEU A 149 -11.07 -5.79 19.32
C LEU A 149 -11.44 -4.94 20.55
N ARG A 150 -11.76 -3.65 20.36
CA ARG A 150 -12.07 -2.70 21.44
C ARG A 150 -13.12 -3.19 22.45
N PRO A 151 -14.23 -3.86 22.07
CA PRO A 151 -15.20 -4.39 23.02
C PRO A 151 -14.63 -5.42 24.01
N PHE A 152 -13.49 -6.03 23.68
CA PHE A 152 -12.80 -7.03 24.51
C PHE A 152 -11.69 -6.43 25.36
N ASN A 153 -11.45 -5.12 25.31
CA ASN A 153 -10.30 -4.44 25.95
C ASN A 153 -8.94 -5.01 25.48
N SER A 154 -8.89 -5.52 24.25
CA SER A 154 -7.70 -6.06 23.61
C SER A 154 -7.23 -5.18 22.46
N TYR A 155 -5.96 -5.26 22.13
CA TYR A 155 -5.37 -4.61 20.97
C TYR A 155 -4.12 -5.39 20.51
N VAL A 156 -3.74 -5.19 19.25
CA VAL A 156 -2.53 -5.73 18.63
C VAL A 156 -1.68 -4.59 18.07
N THR A 157 -0.36 -4.78 18.10
CA THR A 157 0.63 -3.82 17.56
C THR A 157 1.59 -4.45 16.56
N ASP A 158 1.64 -5.79 16.53
CA ASP A 158 2.57 -6.56 15.74
C ASP A 158 2.01 -6.91 14.36
N GLN A 159 2.89 -6.97 13.37
CA GLN A 159 2.60 -7.50 12.03
C GLN A 159 3.51 -8.71 11.76
N PRO A 160 3.01 -9.75 11.08
CA PRO A 160 1.62 -9.88 10.61
C PRO A 160 0.61 -10.13 11.75
N MET A 161 -0.62 -9.63 11.60
CA MET A 161 -1.74 -9.88 12.52
C MET A 161 -2.32 -11.28 12.26
N THR A 162 -1.54 -12.31 12.57
CA THR A 162 -1.94 -13.72 12.37
C THR A 162 -3.09 -14.11 13.30
N PRO A 163 -3.82 -15.21 13.00
CA PRO A 163 -4.83 -15.73 13.92
C PRO A 163 -4.28 -15.99 15.34
N GLU A 164 -3.04 -16.47 15.45
CA GLU A 164 -2.38 -16.67 16.74
C GLU A 164 -2.18 -15.34 17.48
N THR A 165 -1.70 -14.30 16.81
CA THR A 165 -1.54 -12.95 17.37
C THR A 165 -2.86 -12.41 17.91
N ILE A 166 -3.97 -12.62 17.18
CA ILE A 166 -5.31 -12.21 17.62
C ILE A 166 -5.78 -13.01 18.84
N LEU A 167 -5.60 -14.33 18.84
CA LEU A 167 -6.02 -15.17 19.95
C LEU A 167 -5.22 -14.92 21.23
N GLN A 168 -3.92 -14.64 21.11
CA GLN A 168 -3.06 -14.22 22.22
C GLN A 168 -3.55 -12.88 22.81
N ALA A 169 -3.86 -11.89 21.96
CA ALA A 169 -4.39 -10.60 22.41
C ALA A 169 -5.75 -10.74 23.12
N LEU A 170 -6.56 -11.73 22.73
CA LEU A 170 -7.84 -12.07 23.37
C LEU A 170 -7.69 -12.97 24.62
N GLY A 171 -6.47 -13.39 24.97
CA GLY A 171 -6.19 -14.26 26.11
C GLY A 171 -6.75 -15.69 25.97
N LYS A 172 -6.90 -16.17 24.73
CA LYS A 172 -7.41 -17.51 24.42
C LYS A 172 -6.31 -18.56 24.27
N VAL A 173 -5.08 -18.13 24.02
CA VAL A 173 -3.86 -18.95 23.98
C VAL A 173 -2.73 -18.27 24.75
#